data_AF-A0A5S3T0H7-F1
#
_entry.id   AF-A0A5S3T0H7-F1
#
_cell.length_a   1.000
_cell.length_b   1.000
_cell.length_c   1.000
_cell.angle_alpha   90.00
_cell.angle_beta   90.00
_cell.angle_gamma   90.00
#
_symmetry.space_group_name_H-M   'P 1'
#
loop_
_entity.id
_entity.type
_entity.pdbx_description
1 polymer ?
#
loop_
_entity_poly.entity_id
_entity_poly.type
_entity_poly.pdbx_seq_one_letter_code
_entity_poly.pdbx_strand_id
1 'polypeptide(L)'
;FDKHDIPSGIARTIIKFHKANAIEAIQQDPYRLISFGLKFSDADKLAIEKFGFNEDDYIRLSGAIEQALHTRMLDGHTVSKHGHLLPLIKSLLGSENLAV
;
A
#
# COMPACT_ATOMS: atom_id res chain seq x y z
N PHE A 1 9.64 -7.99 -11.18
CA PHE A 1 9.26 -6.56 -11.28
C PHE A 1 8.54 -6.29 -12.59
N ASP A 2 9.17 -6.49 -13.76
CA ASP A 2 8.50 -6.26 -15.07
C ASP A 2 7.22 -7.08 -15.29
N LYS A 3 7.14 -8.30 -14.74
CA LYS A 3 5.93 -9.14 -14.79
C LYS A 3 4.74 -8.63 -13.94
N HIS A 4 4.96 -7.61 -13.12
CA HIS A 4 4.01 -7.10 -12.13
C HIS A 4 3.61 -5.64 -12.39
N ASP A 5 3.92 -5.08 -13.57
CA ASP A 5 3.57 -3.70 -13.93
C ASP A 5 4.07 -2.63 -12.92
N ILE A 6 5.12 -2.95 -12.15
CA ILE A 6 5.71 -2.04 -11.15
C ILE A 6 6.62 -1.04 -11.88
N PRO A 7 6.46 0.29 -11.67
CA PRO A 7 7.35 1.28 -12.26
C PRO A 7 8.83 1.03 -11.95
N SER A 8 9.70 1.16 -12.95
CA SER A 8 11.12 0.84 -12.84
C SER A 8 11.85 1.63 -11.74
N GLY A 9 11.47 2.89 -11.50
CA GLY A 9 12.00 3.70 -10.40
C GLY A 9 11.69 3.13 -9.01
N ILE A 10 10.46 2.63 -8.82
CA ILE A 10 10.03 1.98 -7.57
C ILE A 10 10.73 0.63 -7.41
N ALA A 11 10.78 -0.18 -8.48
CA ALA A 11 11.48 -1.46 -8.50
C ALA A 11 12.96 -1.31 -8.11
N ARG A 12 13.65 -0.29 -8.65
CA ARG A 12 15.04 -0.01 -8.29
C ARG A 12 15.20 0.35 -6.81
N THR A 13 14.29 1.15 -6.26
CA THR A 13 14.35 1.60 -4.86
C THR A 13 14.12 0.46 -3.89
N ILE A 14 13.10 -0.39 -4.14
CA ILE A 14 12.80 -1.53 -3.27
C ILE A 14 13.88 -2.61 -3.34
N ILE A 15 14.47 -2.86 -4.51
CA ILE A 15 15.66 -3.73 -4.65
C ILE A 15 16.84 -3.17 -3.86
N LYS A 16 17.08 -1.85 -3.90
CA LYS A 16 18.16 -1.23 -3.11
C LYS A 16 17.95 -1.41 -1.60
N PHE A 17 16.70 -1.34 -1.14
CA PHE A 17 16.36 -1.43 0.29
C PHE A 17 16.36 -2.89 0.80
N HIS A 18 15.61 -3.79 0.13
CA HIS A 18 15.44 -5.18 0.55
C HIS A 18 16.46 -6.16 -0.06
N LYS A 19 17.28 -5.72 -1.02
CA LYS A 19 18.29 -6.54 -1.70
C LYS A 19 17.67 -7.80 -2.31
N ALA A 20 18.20 -8.98 -1.96
CA ALA A 20 17.72 -10.27 -2.46
C ALA A 20 16.27 -10.57 -2.05
N ASN A 21 15.77 -9.97 -0.95
CA ASN A 21 14.46 -10.26 -0.39
C ASN A 21 13.37 -9.32 -0.94
N ALA A 22 13.68 -8.48 -1.92
CA ALA A 22 12.73 -7.48 -2.41
C ALA A 22 11.47 -8.10 -3.03
N ILE A 23 11.62 -9.21 -3.77
CA ILE A 23 10.47 -9.93 -4.34
C ILE A 23 9.65 -10.60 -3.25
N GLU A 24 10.29 -11.30 -2.31
CA GLU A 24 9.61 -11.96 -1.20
C GLU A 24 8.81 -10.97 -0.35
N ALA A 25 9.39 -9.80 -0.04
CA ALA A 25 8.73 -8.76 0.73
C ALA A 25 7.43 -8.27 0.06
N ILE A 26 7.44 -8.12 -1.27
CA ILE A 26 6.25 -7.69 -2.04
C ILE A 26 5.24 -8.82 -2.16
N GLN A 27 5.70 -10.07 -2.30
CA GLN A 27 4.80 -11.22 -2.36
C GLN A 27 4.04 -11.43 -1.03
N GLN A 28 4.70 -11.14 0.10
CA GLN A 28 4.07 -11.20 1.42
C GLN A 28 3.13 -10.02 1.68
N ASP A 29 3.49 -8.83 1.19
CA ASP A 29 2.70 -7.62 1.38
C ASP A 29 2.96 -6.64 0.21
N PRO A 30 2.09 -6.66 -0.82
CA PRO A 30 2.23 -5.80 -1.99
C PRO A 30 2.09 -4.31 -1.66
N TYR A 31 1.41 -3.96 -0.55
CA TYR A 31 1.15 -2.58 -0.16
C TYR A 31 2.38 -1.86 0.37
N ARG A 32 3.46 -2.58 0.71
CA ARG A 32 4.78 -2.01 1.02
C ARG A 32 5.30 -1.08 -0.08
N LEU A 33 4.84 -1.25 -1.33
CA LEU A 33 5.20 -0.40 -2.45
C LEU A 33 4.72 1.06 -2.26
N ILE A 34 3.76 1.32 -1.37
CA ILE A 34 3.26 2.65 -1.02
C ILE A 34 4.36 3.50 -0.38
N SER A 35 5.12 2.95 0.57
CA SER A 35 6.32 3.59 1.14
C SER A 35 7.36 4.00 0.09
N PHE A 36 7.33 3.39 -1.10
CA PHE A 36 8.23 3.71 -2.21
C PHE A 36 7.58 4.58 -3.29
N GLY A 37 6.37 5.09 -3.05
CA GLY A 37 5.67 6.04 -3.91
C GLY A 37 4.66 5.43 -4.88
N LEU A 38 4.34 4.13 -4.75
CA LEU A 38 3.22 3.56 -5.50
C LEU A 38 1.90 4.04 -4.88
N LYS A 39 0.90 4.36 -5.72
CA LYS A 39 -0.43 4.71 -5.19
C LYS A 39 -1.14 3.47 -4.68
N PHE A 40 -1.97 3.63 -3.65
CA PHE A 40 -2.80 2.54 -3.14
C PHE A 40 -3.60 1.83 -4.24
N SER A 41 -4.23 2.55 -5.18
CA SER A 41 -5.01 1.94 -6.27
C SER A 41 -4.18 0.97 -7.14
N ASP A 42 -2.92 1.31 -7.40
CA ASP A 42 -2.03 0.49 -8.22
C ASP A 42 -1.51 -0.71 -7.41
N ALA A 43 -1.23 -0.51 -6.12
CA ALA A 43 -0.87 -1.58 -5.19
C ALA A 43 -2.03 -2.56 -4.96
N ASP A 44 -3.26 -2.06 -4.81
CA ASP A 44 -4.50 -2.84 -4.58
C ASP A 44 -4.80 -3.71 -5.80
N LYS A 45 -4.73 -3.12 -7.00
CA LYS A 45 -4.83 -3.86 -8.26
C LYS A 45 -3.79 -4.98 -8.35
N LEU A 46 -2.54 -4.66 -8.03
CA LEU A 46 -1.45 -5.63 -8.06
C LEU A 46 -1.67 -6.76 -7.06
N ALA A 47 -2.09 -6.45 -5.83
CA ALA A 47 -2.36 -7.40 -4.77
C ALA A 47 -3.46 -8.40 -5.18
N ILE A 48 -4.58 -7.89 -5.68
CA ILE A 48 -5.75 -8.71 -6.05
C ILE A 48 -5.46 -9.51 -7.34
N GLU A 49 -5.04 -8.84 -8.41
CA GLU A 49 -4.95 -9.47 -9.73
C GLU A 49 -3.73 -10.36 -9.92
N LYS A 50 -2.61 -10.08 -9.24
CA LYS A 50 -1.34 -10.81 -9.47
C LYS A 50 -0.89 -11.64 -8.29
N PHE A 51 -1.25 -11.26 -7.07
CA PHE A 51 -0.83 -11.96 -5.85
C PHE A 51 -1.97 -12.70 -5.14
N GLY A 52 -3.23 -12.51 -5.57
CA GLY A 52 -4.38 -13.29 -5.09
C GLY A 52 -4.86 -12.91 -3.69
N PHE A 53 -4.63 -11.67 -3.25
CA PHE A 53 -5.18 -11.16 -1.99
C PHE A 53 -6.69 -10.89 -2.12
N ASN A 54 -7.42 -11.04 -1.02
CA ASN A 54 -8.85 -10.74 -0.94
C ASN A 54 -9.10 -9.25 -0.63
N GLU A 55 -10.26 -8.73 -1.04
CA GLU A 55 -10.67 -7.34 -0.74
C GLU A 55 -10.91 -7.07 0.75
N ASP A 56 -11.16 -8.12 1.53
CA ASP A 56 -11.36 -8.08 2.99
C ASP A 56 -10.09 -8.47 3.77
N ASP A 57 -8.93 -8.56 3.11
CA ASP A 57 -7.69 -8.96 3.78
C ASP A 57 -7.18 -7.85 4.72
N TYR A 58 -6.75 -8.22 5.92
CA TYR A 58 -6.14 -7.29 6.88
C TYR A 58 -4.92 -6.55 6.29
N ILE A 59 -4.18 -7.20 5.39
CA ILE A 59 -3.02 -6.60 4.71
C ILE A 59 -3.47 -5.41 3.84
N ARG A 60 -4.64 -5.50 3.20
CA ARG A 60 -5.24 -4.38 2.45
C ARG A 60 -5.62 -3.21 3.34
N LEU A 61 -6.19 -3.49 4.53
CA LEU A 61 -6.45 -2.46 5.53
C LEU A 61 -5.16 -1.77 5.99
N SER A 62 -4.09 -2.53 6.22
CA SER A 62 -2.78 -2.00 6.58
C SER A 62 -2.23 -1.05 5.50
N GLY A 63 -2.32 -1.45 4.23
CA GLY A 63 -1.96 -0.62 3.10
C GLY A 63 -2.76 0.68 2.99
N ALA A 64 -4.06 0.64 3.27
CA ALA A 64 -4.91 1.83 3.26
C ALA A 64 -4.54 2.80 4.39
N ILE A 65 -4.20 2.28 5.58
CA ILE A 65 -3.69 3.08 6.70
C ILE A 65 -2.36 3.74 6.33
N GLU A 66 -1.44 2.99 5.71
CA GLU A 66 -0.15 3.51 5.27
C GLU A 66 -0.31 4.65 4.27
N GLN A 67 -1.15 4.47 3.25
CA GLN A 67 -1.47 5.52 2.28
C GLN A 67 -2.08 6.75 2.94
N ALA A 68 -3.04 6.56 3.86
CA ALA A 68 -3.68 7.66 4.58
C ALA A 68 -2.65 8.44 5.42
N LEU A 69 -1.76 7.76 6.14
CA LEU A 69 -0.68 8.39 6.90
C LEU A 69 0.27 9.15 5.97
N HIS A 70 0.63 8.56 4.83
CA HIS A 70 1.50 9.18 3.85
C HIS A 70 0.87 10.46 3.28
N THR A 71 -0.44 10.46 2.99
CA THR A 71 -1.17 11.66 2.57
C THR A 71 -1.10 12.76 3.64
N ARG A 72 -1.36 12.43 4.91
CA ARG A 72 -1.26 13.40 6.01
C ARG A 72 0.17 13.94 6.17
N MET A 73 1.17 13.10 5.96
CA MET A 73 2.58 13.50 5.99
C MET A 73 2.91 14.49 4.87
N LEU A 74 2.43 14.25 3.65
CA LEU A 74 2.61 15.16 2.52
C LEU A 74 1.90 16.51 2.73
N ASP A 75 0.81 16.53 3.50
CA ASP A 75 0.15 17.77 3.97
C ASP A 75 0.93 18.49 5.09
N GLY A 76 2.08 17.97 5.51
CA GLY A 76 2.94 18.55 6.55
C GLY A 76 2.65 18.09 7.98
N HIS A 77 1.78 17.08 8.17
CA HIS A 77 1.50 16.55 9.50
C HIS A 77 2.47 15.44 9.90
N THR A 78 3.00 15.50 11.11
CA THR A 78 3.86 14.44 11.68
C THR A 78 3.10 13.46 12.58
N VAL A 79 1.87 13.81 12.96
CA VAL A 79 0.95 12.98 13.75
C VAL A 79 -0.48 13.18 13.24
N SER A 80 -1.29 12.12 13.26
CA SER A 80 -2.70 12.18 12.89
C SER A 80 -3.55 11.44 13.93
N LYS A 81 -4.77 11.93 14.14
CA LYS A 81 -5.76 11.28 15.00
C LYS A 81 -6.61 10.33 14.17
N HIS A 82 -7.18 9.32 14.81
CA HIS A 82 -8.06 8.34 14.18
C HIS A 82 -9.17 9.01 13.33
N GLY A 83 -9.84 10.04 13.87
CA GLY A 83 -10.91 10.76 13.16
C GLY A 83 -10.50 11.47 11.87
N HIS A 84 -9.20 11.75 11.68
CA HIS A 84 -8.68 12.33 10.43
C HIS A 84 -8.23 11.26 9.44
N LEU A 85 -7.86 10.06 9.91
CA LEU A 85 -7.45 8.94 9.05
C LEU A 85 -8.63 8.16 8.53
N LEU A 86 -9.66 7.95 9.37
CA LEU A 86 -10.79 7.09 9.06
C LEU A 86 -11.50 7.46 7.75
N PRO A 87 -11.79 8.74 7.44
CA PRO A 87 -12.41 9.10 6.15
C PRO A 87 -11.52 8.76 4.94
N LEU A 88 -10.19 8.95 5.07
CA LEU A 88 -9.24 8.61 4.01
C LEU A 88 -9.20 7.10 3.79
N ILE A 89 -9.14 6.32 4.86
CA ILE A 89 -9.10 4.85 4.80
C ILE A 89 -10.38 4.31 4.14
N LYS A 90 -11.56 4.78 4.57
CA LYS A 90 -12.84 4.38 3.96
C LYS A 90 -12.92 4.72 2.48
N SER A 91 -12.42 5.91 2.11
CA SER A 91 -12.35 6.31 0.70
C SER A 91 -11.41 5.43 -0.13
N LEU A 92 -10.32 4.93 0.45
CA LEU A 92 -9.37 4.05 -0.23
C LEU A 92 -9.94 2.64 -0.39
N LEU A 93 -10.60 2.12 0.65
CA LEU A 93 -11.15 0.76 0.65
C LEU A 93 -12.47 0.65 -0.14
N GLY A 94 -13.17 1.77 -0.33
CA GLY A 94 -14.51 1.78 -0.95
C GLY A 94 -15.61 1.21 -0.06
N SER A 95 -15.33 1.06 1.25
CA SER A 95 -16.23 0.46 2.23
C SER A 95 -16.35 1.30 3.50
N GLU A 96 -17.54 1.29 4.10
CA GLU A 96 -17.77 1.90 5.42
C GLU A 96 -17.35 0.98 6.57
N ASN A 97 -17.31 -0.33 6.32
CA ASN A 97 -16.86 -1.35 7.24
C ASN A 97 -15.38 -1.65 6.95
N LEU A 98 -14.54 -1.48 7.96
CA LEU A 98 -13.17 -1.95 7.92
C LEU A 98 -13.20 -3.47 8.15
N ALA A 99 -12.40 -4.22 7.39
CA ALA A 99 -12.28 -5.68 7.50
C ALA A 99 -12.21 -6.13 8.98
N VAL A 100 -13.04 -7.11 9.34
CA VAL A 100 -13.21 -7.65 10.72
C VAL A 100 -12.51 -8.99 10.84
#